data_AF-A0A0G0SDP1-F1
#
_entry.id   AF-A0A0G0SDP1-F1
#
_cell.length_a   1.000
_cell.length_b   1.000
_cell.length_c   1.000
_cell.angle_alpha   90.00
_cell.angle_beta   90.00
_cell.angle_gamma   90.00
#
_symmetry.space_group_name_H-M   'P 1'
#
loop_
_entity.id
_entity.type
_entity.pdbx_description
1 polymer ?
#
loop_
_entity_poly.entity_id
_entity_poly.type
_entity_poly.pdbx_seq_one_letter_code
_entity_poly.pdbx_strand_id
1 'polypeptide(L)'
;MMSRGHICHNCGVHGMSIFCEFRSVPVHSVLLMPTWEVAMNYPRGDIVLGFCKTCGFISNVAFNPDMQEYSSRYEETQGFSPTFNTFHQNLASRLINRYNLHGKDIIEIGCGKGEFLTILCETGKNRGVGFDPSYISDRNRSEAKDRITFIKDFYSEKYANYQGDFVCCKMTLEHIQKTSDFLSTVRRSIGNRPNTIVFFQVPSVTRILRELAFWDIYYEHCSYFSIGSLARLFRKCGLDIIDLTKDYDDQYLMIEARPGDGKSGFLLKQENDLEELTQDVVYFSKNYQNKLDAWKRNLQEITQNGRRAIIWGSGSKGVAFLTTLNIQNEIEFVVDINPYKHGMYMAGTGQKIVSPDFLQKYKPNVVIVMNPIYLEEVRQELNRMGLTIELITV
;
A
#
# COMPACT_ATOMS: atom_id res chain seq x y z
N MET A 1 -1.76 -24.94 -29.15
CA MET A 1 -0.86 -24.77 -27.98
C MET A 1 -1.74 -24.48 -26.78
N MET A 2 -1.86 -25.42 -25.83
CA MET A 2 -2.62 -25.22 -24.59
C MET A 2 -1.97 -24.06 -23.82
N SER A 3 -2.69 -22.97 -23.56
CA SER A 3 -2.21 -21.90 -22.70
C SER A 3 -1.91 -22.51 -21.33
N ARG A 4 -0.63 -22.55 -20.93
CA ARG A 4 -0.26 -22.89 -19.56
C ARG A 4 -0.86 -21.81 -18.67
N GLY A 5 -1.98 -22.11 -18.01
CA GLY A 5 -2.66 -21.14 -17.15
C GLY A 5 -1.73 -20.58 -16.06
N HIS A 6 -1.90 -19.30 -15.72
CA HIS A 6 -1.11 -18.61 -14.71
C HIS A 6 -1.18 -19.32 -13.35
N ILE A 7 -0.04 -19.41 -12.65
CA ILE A 7 0.09 -20.08 -11.35
C ILE A 7 -0.24 -19.09 -10.23
N CYS A 8 -1.04 -19.50 -9.27
CA CYS A 8 -1.31 -18.73 -8.07
C CYS A 8 -0.14 -18.80 -7.08
N HIS A 9 0.51 -17.68 -6.78
CA HIS A 9 1.64 -17.63 -5.85
C HIS A 9 1.25 -17.82 -4.36
N ASN A 10 -0.05 -17.72 -4.01
CA ASN A 10 -0.52 -18.09 -2.67
C ASN A 10 -0.67 -19.61 -2.52
N CYS A 11 -1.46 -20.26 -3.39
CA CYS A 11 -1.87 -21.65 -3.19
C CYS A 11 -1.20 -22.66 -4.14
N GLY A 12 -0.61 -22.23 -5.27
CA GLY A 12 0.10 -23.08 -6.23
C GLY A 12 -0.77 -23.68 -7.34
N VAL A 13 -2.09 -23.49 -7.31
CA VAL A 13 -2.94 -23.98 -8.42
C VAL A 13 -2.73 -23.19 -9.70
N HIS A 14 -2.81 -23.89 -10.82
CA HIS A 14 -2.79 -23.32 -12.17
C HIS A 14 -4.17 -22.79 -12.57
N GLY A 15 -4.20 -21.84 -13.51
CA GLY A 15 -5.43 -21.40 -14.16
C GLY A 15 -6.14 -20.25 -13.47
N MET A 16 -5.39 -19.25 -12.98
CA MET A 16 -5.99 -17.99 -12.55
C MET A 16 -6.78 -17.35 -13.72
N SER A 17 -7.99 -16.87 -13.44
CA SER A 17 -8.85 -16.24 -14.44
C SER A 17 -8.59 -14.75 -14.54
N ILE A 18 -8.24 -14.26 -15.72
CA ILE A 18 -8.03 -12.83 -15.98
C ILE A 18 -9.38 -12.10 -15.98
N PHE A 19 -9.45 -10.94 -15.33
CA PHE A 19 -10.70 -10.15 -15.26
C PHE A 19 -10.53 -8.65 -15.51
N CYS A 20 -9.30 -8.13 -15.50
CA CYS A 20 -9.00 -6.72 -15.72
C CYS A 20 -7.57 -6.52 -16.22
N GLU A 21 -7.36 -5.54 -17.09
CA GLU A 21 -6.06 -5.20 -17.66
C GLU A 21 -5.86 -3.68 -17.73
N PHE A 22 -4.70 -3.20 -17.31
CA PHE A 22 -4.21 -1.83 -17.53
C PHE A 22 -2.87 -1.90 -18.22
N ARG A 23 -2.72 -1.20 -19.35
CA ARG A 23 -1.52 -1.26 -20.19
C ARG A 23 -0.66 -0.03 -20.00
N SER A 24 0.65 -0.19 -20.17
CA SER A 24 1.61 0.93 -20.20
C SER A 24 1.55 1.82 -18.95
N VAL A 25 1.45 1.24 -17.76
CA VAL A 25 1.49 1.97 -16.48
C VAL A 25 2.93 2.12 -16.00
N PRO A 26 3.31 3.24 -15.36
CA PRO A 26 4.63 3.39 -14.75
C PRO A 26 4.91 2.25 -13.75
N VAL A 27 6.11 1.69 -13.79
CA VAL A 27 6.47 0.55 -12.90
C VAL A 27 6.73 0.95 -11.45
N HIS A 28 6.80 2.27 -11.18
CA HIS A 28 6.83 2.87 -9.85
C HIS A 28 5.97 4.12 -9.80
N SER A 29 5.50 4.40 -8.59
CA SER A 29 4.54 5.46 -8.31
C SER A 29 5.01 6.45 -7.24
N VAL A 30 6.06 6.12 -6.47
CA VAL A 30 6.56 6.97 -5.38
C VAL A 30 8.06 7.27 -5.44
N LEU A 31 8.70 7.00 -6.58
CA LEU A 31 10.08 7.44 -6.81
C LEU A 31 10.13 8.94 -7.10
N LEU A 32 11.10 9.64 -6.52
CA LEU A 32 11.34 11.06 -6.76
C LEU A 32 11.89 11.27 -8.18
N MET A 33 11.03 11.78 -9.08
CA MET A 33 11.41 12.14 -10.46
C MET A 33 11.87 13.61 -10.51
N PRO A 34 13.17 13.88 -10.75
CA PRO A 34 13.71 15.23 -10.63
C PRO A 34 13.35 16.16 -11.78
N THR A 35 13.02 15.62 -12.96
CA THR A 35 12.67 16.40 -14.15
C THR A 35 11.46 15.81 -14.86
N TRP A 36 10.81 16.66 -15.67
CA TRP A 36 9.69 16.27 -16.50
C TRP A 36 10.09 15.17 -17.49
N GLU A 37 11.27 15.26 -18.11
CA GLU A 37 11.76 14.28 -19.09
C GLU A 37 11.95 12.90 -18.46
N VAL A 38 12.47 12.85 -17.22
CA VAL A 38 12.63 11.58 -16.49
C VAL A 38 11.26 10.99 -16.17
N ALA A 39 10.31 11.81 -15.73
CA ALA A 39 8.97 11.35 -15.38
C ALA A 39 8.20 10.80 -16.60
N MET A 40 8.27 11.47 -17.75
CA MET A 40 7.55 11.08 -18.97
C MET A 40 8.12 9.81 -19.61
N ASN A 41 9.44 9.64 -19.56
CA ASN A 41 10.14 8.48 -20.13
C ASN A 41 10.37 7.36 -19.11
N TYR A 42 9.76 7.45 -17.92
CA TYR A 42 9.93 6.43 -16.89
C TYR A 42 9.41 5.06 -17.39
N PRO A 43 10.09 3.94 -17.10
CA PRO A 43 9.69 2.62 -17.58
C PRO A 43 8.24 2.28 -17.24
N ARG A 44 7.60 1.57 -18.17
CA ARG A 44 6.20 1.15 -18.07
C ARG A 44 6.08 -0.36 -18.21
N GLY A 45 5.07 -0.92 -17.55
CA GLY A 45 4.69 -2.30 -17.66
C GLY A 45 3.17 -2.46 -17.70
N ASP A 46 2.72 -3.69 -17.85
CA ASP A 46 1.31 -4.02 -17.88
C ASP A 46 0.85 -4.59 -16.53
N ILE A 47 -0.39 -4.27 -16.17
CA ILE A 47 -1.12 -4.91 -15.08
C ILE A 47 -2.16 -5.82 -15.71
N VAL A 48 -2.04 -7.12 -15.48
CA VAL A 48 -3.03 -8.12 -15.89
C VAL A 48 -3.50 -8.83 -14.63
N LEU A 49 -4.68 -8.46 -14.12
CA LEU A 49 -5.19 -9.00 -12.87
C LEU A 49 -5.83 -10.38 -13.09
N GLY A 50 -5.21 -11.39 -12.49
CA GLY A 50 -5.73 -12.75 -12.40
C GLY A 50 -6.38 -13.01 -11.05
N PHE A 51 -7.47 -13.76 -11.03
CA PHE A 51 -8.17 -14.21 -9.84
C PHE A 51 -8.04 -15.73 -9.65
N CYS A 52 -7.63 -16.16 -8.45
CA CYS A 52 -7.57 -17.56 -8.08
C CYS A 52 -8.89 -18.02 -7.45
N LYS A 53 -9.68 -18.80 -8.20
CA LYS A 53 -10.96 -19.37 -7.73
C LYS A 53 -10.85 -20.36 -6.57
N THR A 54 -9.65 -20.81 -6.21
CA THR A 54 -9.41 -21.76 -5.11
C THR A 54 -9.17 -21.06 -3.78
N CYS A 55 -8.36 -19.99 -3.76
CA CYS A 55 -7.96 -19.33 -2.52
C CYS A 55 -8.33 -17.85 -2.44
N GLY A 56 -8.96 -17.30 -3.48
CA GLY A 56 -9.40 -15.90 -3.53
C GLY A 56 -8.27 -14.89 -3.78
N PHE A 57 -7.03 -15.33 -3.94
CA PHE A 57 -5.90 -14.43 -4.20
C PHE A 57 -6.03 -13.77 -5.58
N ILE A 58 -5.72 -12.48 -5.64
CA ILE A 58 -5.63 -11.71 -6.88
C ILE A 58 -4.19 -11.26 -7.07
N SER A 59 -3.67 -11.33 -8.29
CA SER A 59 -2.29 -10.91 -8.59
C SER A 59 -2.17 -10.34 -9.99
N ASN A 60 -1.24 -9.40 -10.16
CA ASN A 60 -0.76 -9.02 -11.48
C ASN A 60 0.09 -10.17 -12.06
N VAL A 61 -0.51 -10.96 -12.97
CA VAL A 61 0.16 -12.12 -13.60
C VAL A 61 1.20 -11.72 -14.65
N ALA A 62 1.24 -10.44 -15.03
CA ALA A 62 2.23 -9.86 -15.94
C ALA A 62 3.35 -9.11 -15.18
N PHE A 63 3.36 -9.15 -13.85
CA PHE A 63 4.34 -8.46 -13.04
C PHE A 63 5.76 -8.97 -13.28
N ASN A 64 6.68 -8.05 -13.51
CA ASN A 64 8.11 -8.32 -13.62
C ASN A 64 8.84 -7.75 -12.40
N PRO A 65 9.32 -8.59 -11.47
CA PRO A 65 10.03 -8.12 -10.28
C PRO A 65 11.36 -7.42 -10.62
N ASP A 66 11.98 -7.70 -11.77
CA ASP A 66 13.25 -7.11 -12.17
C ASP A 66 13.11 -5.62 -12.57
N MET A 67 11.88 -5.13 -12.72
CA MET A 67 11.60 -3.72 -13.01
C MET A 67 11.49 -2.86 -11.74
N GLN A 68 11.60 -3.47 -10.56
CA GLN A 68 11.45 -2.77 -9.29
C GLN A 68 12.77 -2.14 -8.82
N GLU A 69 12.70 -0.91 -8.35
CA GLU A 69 13.77 -0.09 -7.81
C GLU A 69 13.41 0.35 -6.38
N TYR A 70 14.02 -0.30 -5.40
CA TYR A 70 13.99 0.15 -4.00
C TYR A 70 15.33 0.83 -3.69
N SER A 71 15.35 2.15 -3.82
CA SER A 71 16.54 3.00 -3.64
C SER A 71 16.27 4.15 -2.68
N SER A 72 17.28 4.98 -2.40
CA SER A 72 17.10 6.21 -1.61
C SER A 72 16.19 7.25 -2.28
N ARG A 73 15.76 7.04 -3.53
CA ARG A 73 14.77 7.86 -4.23
C ARG A 73 13.33 7.46 -3.92
N TYR A 74 13.12 6.34 -3.24
CA TYR A 74 11.81 5.84 -2.85
C TYR A 74 11.23 6.70 -1.71
N GLU A 75 10.10 7.37 -1.96
CA GLU A 75 9.46 8.32 -1.05
C GLU A 75 7.98 7.98 -0.81
N GLU A 76 7.79 6.91 -0.05
CA GLU A 76 6.53 6.27 0.32
C GLU A 76 5.90 6.82 1.60
N THR A 77 6.65 7.58 2.41
CA THR A 77 6.20 7.97 3.76
C THR A 77 4.89 8.75 3.73
N GLN A 78 4.00 8.36 4.64
CA GLN A 78 2.77 9.08 4.98
C GLN A 78 2.92 9.87 6.29
N GLY A 79 4.12 9.88 6.90
CA GLY A 79 4.41 10.46 8.20
C GLY A 79 4.25 11.98 8.29
N PHE A 80 3.95 12.66 7.19
CA PHE A 80 3.62 14.09 7.17
C PHE A 80 2.14 14.37 7.41
N SER A 81 1.25 13.37 7.29
CA SER A 81 -0.19 13.52 7.58
C SER A 81 -0.46 13.35 9.08
N PRO A 82 -1.06 14.35 9.75
CA PRO A 82 -1.54 14.19 11.13
C PRO A 82 -2.59 13.07 11.28
N THR A 83 -3.44 12.88 10.26
CA THR A 83 -4.45 11.81 10.25
C THR A 83 -3.77 10.44 10.26
N PHE A 84 -2.79 10.23 9.38
CA PHE A 84 -2.06 8.96 9.34
C PHE A 84 -1.22 8.73 10.60
N ASN A 85 -0.55 9.77 11.11
CA ASN A 85 0.24 9.68 12.34
C ASN A 85 -0.62 9.26 13.54
N THR A 86 -1.83 9.80 13.67
CA THR A 86 -2.78 9.41 14.73
C THR A 86 -3.14 7.93 14.62
N PHE A 87 -3.46 7.47 13.41
CA PHE A 87 -3.70 6.04 13.15
C PHE A 87 -2.50 5.17 13.53
N HIS A 88 -1.30 5.56 13.14
CA HIS A 88 -0.06 4.84 13.43
C HIS A 88 0.19 4.69 14.94
N GLN A 89 0.00 5.78 15.70
CA GLN A 89 0.17 5.80 17.15
C GLN A 89 -0.87 4.93 17.86
N ASN A 90 -2.14 5.01 17.44
CA ASN A 90 -3.21 4.19 17.99
C ASN A 90 -2.98 2.70 17.73
N LEU A 91 -2.55 2.34 16.51
CA LEU A 91 -2.24 0.97 16.15
C LEU A 91 -1.07 0.42 16.98
N ALA A 92 0.02 1.18 17.12
CA ALA A 92 1.15 0.78 17.94
C ALA A 92 0.75 0.58 19.41
N SER A 93 0.00 1.51 19.98
CA SER A 93 -0.51 1.43 21.35
C SER A 93 -1.40 0.21 21.56
N ARG A 94 -2.29 -0.10 20.60
CA ARG A 94 -3.15 -1.29 20.63
C ARG A 94 -2.31 -2.57 20.69
N LEU A 95 -1.31 -2.69 19.82
CA LEU A 95 -0.45 -3.88 19.73
C LEU A 95 0.43 -4.03 20.99
N ILE A 96 0.98 -2.94 21.50
CA ILE A 96 1.78 -2.94 22.74
C ILE A 96 0.95 -3.43 23.91
N ASN A 97 -0.24 -2.85 24.11
CA ASN A 97 -1.11 -3.20 25.22
C ASN A 97 -1.61 -4.65 25.12
N ARG A 98 -2.03 -5.07 23.92
CA ARG A 98 -2.59 -6.40 23.69
C ARG A 98 -1.58 -7.52 23.90
N TYR A 99 -0.32 -7.29 23.54
CA TYR A 99 0.74 -8.31 23.60
C TYR A 99 1.80 -8.05 24.67
N ASN A 100 1.58 -7.07 25.54
CA ASN A 100 2.50 -6.68 26.62
C ASN A 100 3.93 -6.44 26.06
N LEU A 101 4.04 -5.66 24.98
CA LEU A 101 5.30 -5.41 24.29
C LEU A 101 6.12 -4.34 25.03
N HIS A 102 6.65 -4.71 26.19
CA HIS A 102 7.52 -3.88 27.00
C HIS A 102 8.91 -4.51 27.18
N GLY A 103 9.96 -3.80 26.78
CA GLY A 103 11.35 -4.29 26.84
C GLY A 103 11.65 -5.49 25.92
N LYS A 104 10.80 -5.73 24.91
CA LYS A 104 10.82 -6.85 23.97
C LYS A 104 11.72 -6.59 22.75
N ASP A 105 11.98 -7.65 22.00
CA ASP A 105 12.64 -7.58 20.69
C ASP A 105 11.62 -7.53 19.56
N ILE A 106 11.69 -6.50 18.72
CA ILE A 106 10.76 -6.23 17.62
C ILE A 106 11.51 -6.36 16.28
N ILE A 107 10.92 -7.07 15.33
CA ILE A 107 11.38 -7.10 13.94
C ILE A 107 10.32 -6.47 13.06
N GLU A 108 10.69 -5.46 12.26
CA GLU A 108 9.84 -4.92 11.20
C GLU A 108 10.45 -5.23 9.82
N ILE A 109 9.67 -5.92 8.98
CA ILE A 109 10.04 -6.25 7.60
C ILE A 109 9.35 -5.25 6.67
N GLY A 110 10.12 -4.58 5.81
CA GLY A 110 9.63 -3.47 5.00
C GLY A 110 9.35 -2.25 5.87
N CYS A 111 10.35 -1.81 6.62
CA CYS A 111 10.16 -0.73 7.60
C CYS A 111 10.11 0.67 6.98
N GLY A 112 10.29 0.83 5.66
CA GLY A 112 10.32 2.12 4.98
C GLY A 112 11.37 3.06 5.60
N LYS A 113 10.93 4.22 6.10
CA LYS A 113 11.78 5.18 6.81
C LYS A 113 11.88 4.92 8.33
N GLY A 114 11.31 3.81 8.80
CA GLY A 114 11.45 3.30 10.17
C GLY A 114 10.48 3.88 11.18
N GLU A 115 9.43 4.59 10.73
CA GLU A 115 8.52 5.31 11.61
C GLU A 115 7.78 4.38 12.58
N PHE A 116 7.27 3.24 12.10
CA PHE A 116 6.46 2.36 12.94
C PHE A 116 7.29 1.58 13.97
N LEU A 117 8.42 0.99 13.56
CA LEU A 117 9.39 0.39 14.49
C LEU A 117 9.84 1.37 15.57
N THR A 118 10.07 2.63 15.18
CA THR A 118 10.44 3.70 16.13
C THR A 118 9.34 3.91 17.17
N ILE A 119 8.08 4.06 16.75
CA ILE A 119 6.94 4.22 17.67
C ILE A 119 6.85 3.02 18.64
N LEU A 120 6.98 1.79 18.14
CA LEU A 120 6.94 0.58 18.96
C LEU A 120 8.09 0.54 20.00
N CYS A 121 9.29 0.97 19.61
CA CYS A 121 10.46 0.95 20.48
C CYS A 121 10.46 2.06 21.53
N GLU A 122 9.99 3.26 21.17
CA GLU A 122 9.84 4.37 22.11
C GLU A 122 8.76 4.06 23.14
N THR A 123 7.56 3.72 22.68
CA THR A 123 6.38 3.51 23.53
C THR A 123 6.55 2.32 24.46
N GLY A 124 7.03 1.19 23.94
CA GLY A 124 7.22 -0.03 24.72
C GLY A 124 8.59 -0.12 25.41
N LYS A 125 9.48 0.85 25.21
CA LYS A 125 10.90 0.72 25.60
C LYS A 125 11.55 -0.56 25.00
N ASN A 126 11.18 -0.92 23.78
CA ASN A 126 11.64 -2.12 23.10
C ASN A 126 13.00 -1.92 22.40
N ARG A 127 13.57 -3.03 21.94
CA ARG A 127 14.71 -3.09 21.00
C ARG A 127 14.16 -3.49 19.63
N GLY A 128 14.73 -2.95 18.57
CA GLY A 128 14.16 -3.08 17.23
C GLY A 128 15.19 -3.42 16.15
N VAL A 129 14.79 -4.24 15.19
CA VAL A 129 15.52 -4.42 13.92
C VAL A 129 14.56 -4.21 12.75
N GLY A 130 14.85 -3.22 11.92
CA GLY A 130 14.07 -2.89 10.72
C GLY A 130 14.83 -3.26 9.45
N PHE A 131 14.13 -3.84 8.47
CA PHE A 131 14.69 -4.21 7.17
C PHE A 131 14.00 -3.44 6.05
N ASP A 132 14.73 -2.57 5.36
CA ASP A 132 14.24 -1.90 4.15
C ASP A 132 15.39 -1.36 3.29
N PRO A 133 15.50 -1.72 2.00
CA PRO A 133 16.54 -1.18 1.11
C PRO A 133 16.50 0.35 0.95
N SER A 134 15.32 0.95 1.10
CA SER A 134 15.08 2.38 0.90
C SER A 134 15.28 3.23 2.16
N TYR A 135 15.72 2.63 3.27
CA TYR A 135 15.88 3.34 4.54
C TYR A 135 16.93 4.47 4.46
N ILE A 136 16.59 5.63 5.06
CA ILE A 136 17.42 6.83 5.09
C ILE A 136 17.77 7.17 6.55
N SER A 137 19.03 6.92 6.94
CA SER A 137 19.55 7.13 8.29
C SER A 137 19.36 8.55 8.81
N ASP A 138 19.57 9.54 7.95
CA ASP A 138 19.63 10.96 8.34
C ASP A 138 18.27 11.53 8.74
N ARG A 139 17.18 10.79 8.47
CA ARG A 139 15.82 11.16 8.83
C ARG A 139 15.39 10.59 10.18
N ASN A 140 16.15 9.67 10.76
CA ASN A 140 15.83 9.11 12.06
C ASN A 140 16.23 10.09 13.18
N ARG A 141 15.22 10.67 13.82
CA ARG A 141 15.36 11.60 14.95
C ARG A 141 14.97 10.98 16.29
N SER A 142 14.80 9.66 16.33
CA SER A 142 14.32 8.94 17.51
C SER A 142 15.28 9.03 18.69
N GLU A 143 14.73 9.18 19.89
CA GLU A 143 15.47 9.01 21.14
C GLU A 143 15.83 7.54 21.40
N ALA A 144 15.12 6.60 20.76
CA ALA A 144 15.38 5.17 20.85
C ALA A 144 16.44 4.67 19.85
N LYS A 145 17.10 5.55 19.10
CA LYS A 145 18.08 5.17 18.05
C LYS A 145 19.16 4.19 18.51
N ASP A 146 19.58 4.25 19.77
CA ASP A 146 20.62 3.35 20.31
C ASP A 146 20.11 1.91 20.56
N ARG A 147 18.80 1.69 20.49
CA ARG A 147 18.13 0.39 20.65
C ARG A 147 17.55 -0.15 19.34
N ILE A 148 17.68 0.61 18.25
CA ILE A 148 17.09 0.27 16.96
C ILE A 148 18.21 0.13 15.93
N THR A 149 18.23 -1.01 15.25
CA THR A 149 19.13 -1.25 14.11
C THR A 149 18.32 -1.27 12.83
N PHE A 150 18.71 -0.46 11.84
CA PHE A 150 18.12 -0.49 10.51
C PHE A 150 19.09 -1.11 9.51
N ILE A 151 18.63 -2.11 8.78
CA ILE A 151 19.40 -2.87 7.80
C ILE A 151 18.86 -2.53 6.41
N LYS A 152 19.71 -1.93 5.58
CA LYS A 152 19.38 -1.49 4.22
C LYS A 152 19.37 -2.65 3.22
N ASP A 153 18.44 -3.56 3.41
CA ASP A 153 18.39 -4.82 2.66
C ASP A 153 16.99 -5.44 2.70
N PHE A 154 16.73 -6.35 1.77
CA PHE A 154 15.55 -7.20 1.82
C PHE A 154 15.70 -8.24 2.92
N TYR A 155 14.59 -8.48 3.64
CA TYR A 155 14.52 -9.57 4.60
C TYR A 155 14.62 -10.93 3.89
N SER A 156 15.48 -11.82 4.41
CA SER A 156 15.63 -13.19 3.92
C SER A 156 16.25 -14.08 4.99
N GLU A 157 16.44 -15.36 4.68
CA GLU A 157 16.99 -16.36 5.60
C GLU A 157 18.39 -16.00 6.14
N LYS A 158 19.14 -15.12 5.47
CA LYS A 158 20.42 -14.59 5.98
C LYS A 158 20.29 -13.90 7.33
N TYR A 159 19.10 -13.43 7.66
CA TYR A 159 18.77 -12.74 8.90
C TYR A 159 18.04 -13.61 9.92
N ALA A 160 18.00 -14.94 9.73
CA ALA A 160 17.35 -15.87 10.66
C ALA A 160 17.96 -15.87 12.09
N ASN A 161 19.17 -15.31 12.27
CA ASN A 161 19.76 -15.12 13.59
C ASN A 161 19.10 -13.99 14.39
N TYR A 162 18.40 -13.05 13.73
CA TYR A 162 17.59 -12.07 14.42
C TYR A 162 16.30 -12.73 14.91
N GLN A 163 16.05 -12.65 16.21
CA GLN A 163 14.88 -13.24 16.85
C GLN A 163 14.04 -12.14 17.50
N GLY A 164 12.75 -12.10 17.18
CA GLY A 164 11.80 -11.15 17.74
C GLY A 164 10.72 -11.84 18.58
N ASP A 165 10.28 -11.16 19.63
CA ASP A 165 9.03 -11.48 20.34
C ASP A 165 7.81 -11.04 19.52
N PHE A 166 7.99 -10.01 18.68
CA PHE A 166 6.98 -9.51 17.74
C PHE A 166 7.62 -9.29 16.37
N VAL A 167 7.03 -9.88 15.34
CA VAL A 167 7.45 -9.71 13.94
C VAL A 167 6.30 -9.04 13.19
N CYS A 168 6.54 -7.86 12.62
CA CYS A 168 5.56 -7.16 11.83
C CYS A 168 6.00 -6.89 10.39
N CYS A 169 5.03 -6.81 9.49
CA CYS A 169 5.20 -6.45 8.10
C CYS A 169 3.98 -5.61 7.67
N LYS A 170 4.21 -4.35 7.35
CA LYS A 170 3.14 -3.41 7.00
C LYS A 170 3.35 -2.90 5.60
N MET A 171 2.27 -2.88 4.82
CA MET A 171 2.22 -2.29 3.49
C MET A 171 3.42 -2.69 2.63
N THR A 172 3.69 -3.99 2.58
CA THR A 172 4.89 -4.59 1.98
C THR A 172 4.57 -5.92 1.30
N LEU A 173 3.73 -6.76 1.92
CA LEU A 173 3.40 -8.08 1.35
C LEU A 173 2.69 -7.98 -0.02
N GLU A 174 1.92 -6.91 -0.24
CA GLU A 174 1.29 -6.59 -1.53
C GLU A 174 2.27 -6.27 -2.66
N HIS A 175 3.53 -5.94 -2.32
CA HIS A 175 4.62 -5.69 -3.24
C HIS A 175 5.44 -6.95 -3.59
N ILE A 176 5.10 -8.09 -2.97
CA ILE A 176 5.85 -9.35 -3.12
C ILE A 176 5.04 -10.33 -3.97
N GLN A 177 5.56 -10.75 -5.12
CA GLN A 177 4.87 -11.71 -6.00
C GLN A 177 4.83 -13.12 -5.40
N LYS A 178 5.95 -13.64 -4.90
CA LYS A 178 6.07 -14.99 -4.31
C LYS A 178 5.67 -15.00 -2.83
N THR A 179 4.44 -14.60 -2.55
CA THR A 179 3.86 -14.42 -1.20
C THR A 179 3.98 -15.65 -0.30
N SER A 180 3.69 -16.85 -0.81
CA SER A 180 3.78 -18.09 -0.02
C SER A 180 5.21 -18.45 0.34
N ASP A 181 6.17 -18.23 -0.56
CA ASP A 181 7.59 -18.47 -0.29
C ASP A 181 8.13 -17.49 0.75
N PHE A 182 7.76 -16.21 0.62
CA PHE A 182 8.12 -15.16 1.57
C PHE A 182 7.56 -15.44 2.97
N LEU A 183 6.25 -15.71 3.09
CA LEU A 183 5.64 -15.96 4.40
C LEU A 183 6.17 -17.26 5.03
N SER A 184 6.46 -18.28 4.21
CA SER A 184 7.13 -19.50 4.69
C SER A 184 8.54 -19.21 5.21
N THR A 185 9.28 -18.28 4.58
CA THR A 185 10.60 -17.82 5.04
C THR A 185 10.50 -17.13 6.39
N VAL A 186 9.51 -16.25 6.58
CA VAL A 186 9.23 -15.61 7.88
C VAL A 186 8.91 -16.67 8.93
N ARG A 187 8.00 -17.62 8.62
CA ARG A 187 7.63 -18.71 9.54
C ARG A 187 8.83 -19.57 9.94
N ARG A 188 9.70 -19.93 8.99
CA ARG A 188 10.92 -20.72 9.23
C ARG A 188 11.90 -19.96 10.13
N SER A 189 12.10 -18.67 9.87
CA SER A 189 13.02 -17.82 10.62
C SER A 189 12.61 -17.65 12.08
N ILE A 190 11.31 -17.67 12.39
CA ILE A 190 10.81 -17.65 13.78
C ILE A 190 11.12 -18.98 14.52
N GLY A 191 11.19 -20.10 13.79
CA GLY A 191 11.48 -21.42 14.37
C GLY A 191 10.42 -21.89 15.39
N ASN A 192 10.88 -22.53 16.47
CA ASN A 192 10.03 -23.09 17.54
C ASN A 192 9.80 -22.09 18.68
N ARG A 193 9.36 -20.87 18.34
CA ARG A 193 9.01 -19.82 19.31
C ARG A 193 7.49 -19.59 19.30
N PRO A 194 6.69 -20.46 19.95
CA PRO A 194 5.22 -20.43 19.84
C PRO A 194 4.57 -19.16 20.41
N ASN A 195 5.30 -18.39 21.21
CA ASN A 195 4.84 -17.14 21.80
C ASN A 195 5.19 -15.90 20.95
N THR A 196 5.95 -16.05 19.86
CA THR A 196 6.24 -14.93 18.95
C THR A 196 4.95 -14.54 18.23
N ILE A 197 4.61 -13.26 18.28
CA ILE A 197 3.44 -12.72 17.58
C ILE A 197 3.87 -12.26 16.19
N VAL A 198 3.04 -12.60 15.20
CA VAL A 198 3.21 -12.19 13.80
C VAL A 198 2.06 -11.27 13.44
N PHE A 199 2.37 -10.06 13.01
CA PHE A 199 1.38 -9.06 12.62
C PHE A 199 1.62 -8.59 11.19
N PHE A 200 0.62 -8.72 10.32
CA PHE A 200 0.69 -8.17 8.97
C PHE A 200 -0.45 -7.20 8.72
N GLN A 201 -0.16 -6.15 7.97
CA GLN A 201 -1.14 -5.19 7.48
C GLN A 201 -0.97 -5.01 5.98
N VAL A 202 -2.05 -5.21 5.21
CA VAL A 202 -2.06 -5.06 3.75
C VAL A 202 -3.33 -4.34 3.28
N PRO A 203 -3.32 -3.67 2.12
CA PRO A 203 -4.52 -3.11 1.52
C PRO A 203 -5.61 -4.17 1.25
N SER A 204 -6.87 -3.75 1.38
CA SER A 204 -8.07 -4.58 1.15
C SER A 204 -8.53 -4.52 -0.31
N VAL A 205 -8.41 -5.63 -1.04
CA VAL A 205 -8.91 -5.70 -2.43
C VAL A 205 -10.43 -5.59 -2.52
N THR A 206 -11.14 -5.99 -1.45
CA THR A 206 -12.60 -5.91 -1.41
C THR A 206 -13.09 -4.48 -1.61
N ARG A 207 -12.39 -3.50 -1.04
CA ARG A 207 -12.69 -2.08 -1.24
C ARG A 207 -12.49 -1.69 -2.71
N ILE A 208 -11.36 -2.10 -3.30
CA ILE A 208 -11.03 -1.83 -4.72
C ILE A 208 -12.13 -2.32 -5.64
N LEU A 209 -12.59 -3.55 -5.44
CA LEU A 209 -13.59 -4.20 -6.28
C LEU A 209 -14.98 -3.54 -6.15
N ARG A 210 -15.39 -3.19 -4.93
CA ARG A 210 -16.72 -2.62 -4.65
C ARG A 210 -16.84 -1.14 -5.01
N GLU A 211 -15.82 -0.35 -4.71
CA GLU A 211 -15.80 1.09 -5.00
C GLU A 211 -15.44 1.37 -6.48
N LEU A 212 -15.05 0.33 -7.24
CA LEU A 212 -14.46 0.46 -8.56
C LEU A 212 -13.22 1.37 -8.51
N ALA A 213 -12.45 1.29 -7.42
CA ALA A 213 -11.34 2.16 -7.10
C ALA A 213 -10.10 1.80 -7.94
N PHE A 214 -10.17 2.03 -9.25
CA PHE A 214 -9.07 1.76 -10.18
C PHE A 214 -7.79 2.52 -9.81
N TRP A 215 -7.91 3.64 -9.09
CA TRP A 215 -6.77 4.40 -8.56
C TRP A 215 -5.99 3.62 -7.48
N ASP A 216 -6.51 2.51 -6.96
CA ASP A 216 -5.78 1.60 -6.08
C ASP A 216 -5.12 0.42 -6.80
N ILE A 217 -5.10 0.45 -8.13
CA ILE A 217 -4.44 -0.53 -8.99
C ILE A 217 -3.25 0.14 -9.67
N TYR A 218 -2.05 -0.19 -9.22
CA TYR A 218 -0.78 0.31 -9.76
C TYR A 218 0.28 -0.79 -9.72
N TYR A 219 1.35 -0.59 -10.51
CA TYR A 219 2.24 -1.68 -10.91
C TYR A 219 2.93 -2.38 -9.73
N GLU A 220 3.38 -1.60 -8.74
CA GLU A 220 4.09 -2.09 -7.56
C GLU A 220 3.22 -3.02 -6.70
N HIS A 221 1.90 -2.83 -6.69
CA HIS A 221 0.96 -3.75 -6.08
C HIS A 221 0.75 -4.95 -7.01
N CYS A 222 1.57 -5.96 -6.84
CA CYS A 222 1.50 -7.21 -7.61
C CYS A 222 0.65 -8.29 -6.92
N SER A 223 0.30 -8.09 -5.65
CA SER A 223 -0.42 -9.05 -4.81
C SER A 223 -1.58 -8.36 -4.08
N TYR A 224 -2.80 -8.85 -4.28
CA TYR A 224 -4.02 -8.25 -3.75
C TYR A 224 -4.77 -9.24 -2.86
N PHE A 225 -5.14 -8.80 -1.66
CA PHE A 225 -5.72 -9.67 -0.64
C PHE A 225 -7.12 -9.23 -0.25
N SER A 226 -8.02 -10.21 -0.19
CA SER A 226 -9.18 -10.16 0.72
C SER A 226 -8.77 -10.74 2.08
N ILE A 227 -9.56 -10.47 3.13
CA ILE A 227 -9.26 -10.94 4.49
C ILE A 227 -9.19 -12.47 4.57
N GLY A 228 -10.07 -13.19 3.85
CA GLY A 228 -10.02 -14.65 3.80
C GLY A 228 -8.88 -15.18 2.94
N SER A 229 -8.49 -14.50 1.86
CA SER A 229 -7.34 -14.92 1.05
C SER A 229 -6.02 -14.80 1.83
N LEU A 230 -5.90 -13.75 2.66
CA LEU A 230 -4.78 -13.53 3.57
C LEU A 230 -4.74 -14.60 4.67
N ALA A 231 -5.88 -14.86 5.30
CA ALA A 231 -6.01 -15.91 6.31
C ALA A 231 -5.61 -17.29 5.77
N ARG A 232 -6.13 -17.67 4.60
CA ARG A 232 -5.78 -18.95 3.94
C ARG A 232 -4.29 -19.06 3.62
N LEU A 233 -3.65 -17.96 3.22
CA LEU A 233 -2.19 -17.91 3.03
C LEU A 233 -1.45 -18.18 4.35
N PHE A 234 -1.83 -17.51 5.44
CA PHE A 234 -1.20 -17.68 6.76
C PHE A 234 -1.32 -19.10 7.28
N ARG A 235 -2.53 -19.68 7.23
CA ARG A 235 -2.75 -21.08 7.62
C ARG A 235 -1.91 -22.04 6.78
N LYS A 236 -1.88 -21.83 5.45
CA LYS A 236 -1.06 -22.66 4.55
C LYS A 236 0.43 -22.60 4.91
N CYS A 237 0.92 -21.45 5.37
CA CYS A 237 2.30 -21.26 5.79
C CYS A 237 2.58 -21.65 7.25
N GLY A 238 1.68 -22.37 7.93
CA GLY A 238 1.92 -22.87 9.29
C GLY A 238 1.83 -21.80 10.37
N LEU A 239 0.95 -20.82 10.19
CA LEU A 239 0.62 -19.80 11.20
C LEU A 239 -0.82 -19.99 11.65
N ASP A 240 -1.01 -20.05 12.97
CA ASP A 240 -2.34 -20.07 13.58
C ASP A 240 -2.82 -18.64 13.76
N ILE A 241 -4.03 -18.37 13.28
CA ILE A 241 -4.61 -17.03 13.31
C ILE A 241 -5.19 -16.76 14.69
N ILE A 242 -4.83 -15.62 15.25
CA ILE A 242 -5.35 -15.09 16.52
C ILE A 242 -6.52 -14.14 16.23
N ASP A 243 -6.35 -13.23 15.28
CA ASP A 243 -7.36 -12.21 14.97
C ASP A 243 -7.30 -11.74 13.52
N LEU A 244 -8.45 -11.30 13.02
CA LEU A 244 -8.66 -10.75 11.68
C LEU A 244 -9.54 -9.51 11.79
N THR A 245 -8.94 -8.36 11.53
CA THR A 245 -9.62 -7.07 11.64
C THR A 245 -9.40 -6.23 10.40
N LYS A 246 -10.23 -5.20 10.26
CA LYS A 246 -10.05 -4.13 9.29
C LYS A 246 -9.92 -2.82 10.05
N ASP A 247 -9.18 -1.87 9.50
CA ASP A 247 -9.02 -0.54 10.08
C ASP A 247 -8.72 0.49 9.00
N TYR A 248 -8.64 1.75 9.39
CA TYR A 248 -8.45 2.89 8.49
C TYR A 248 -9.53 2.95 7.40
N ASP A 249 -10.80 3.01 7.83
CA ASP A 249 -11.98 3.00 6.96
C ASP A 249 -12.00 1.79 6.01
N ASP A 250 -11.78 0.60 6.59
CA ASP A 250 -11.70 -0.69 5.91
C ASP A 250 -10.63 -0.79 4.79
N GLN A 251 -9.74 0.20 4.66
CA GLN A 251 -8.67 0.19 3.65
C GLN A 251 -7.62 -0.86 3.94
N TYR A 252 -7.35 -1.13 5.22
CA TYR A 252 -6.32 -2.07 5.63
C TYR A 252 -6.92 -3.32 6.28
N LEU A 253 -6.45 -4.47 5.82
CA LEU A 253 -6.63 -5.76 6.48
C LEU A 253 -5.50 -5.92 7.49
N MET A 254 -5.84 -6.36 8.70
CA MET A 254 -4.88 -6.68 9.75
C MET A 254 -5.05 -8.14 10.17
N ILE A 255 -3.95 -8.87 10.16
CA ILE A 255 -3.89 -10.25 10.62
C ILE A 255 -2.89 -10.38 11.76
N GLU A 256 -3.35 -10.95 12.85
CA GLU A 256 -2.56 -11.31 14.02
C GLU A 256 -2.48 -12.83 14.08
N ALA A 257 -1.27 -13.37 14.19
CA ALA A 257 -1.03 -14.81 14.17
C ALA A 257 0.14 -15.20 15.07
N ARG A 258 0.34 -16.51 15.21
CA ARG A 258 1.50 -17.10 15.89
C ARG A 258 2.00 -18.34 15.16
N PRO A 259 3.26 -18.74 15.36
CA PRO A 259 3.78 -20.01 14.88
C PRO A 259 2.92 -21.20 15.30
N GLY A 260 2.49 -22.00 14.34
CA GLY A 260 1.67 -23.19 14.58
C GLY A 260 1.75 -24.19 13.43
N ASP A 261 0.65 -24.88 13.18
CA ASP A 261 0.45 -25.78 12.04
C ASP A 261 -0.59 -25.27 11.04
N GLY A 262 -1.21 -24.11 11.32
CA GLY A 262 -2.23 -23.48 10.52
C GLY A 262 -3.61 -24.13 10.62
N LYS A 263 -3.70 -25.28 11.30
CA LYS A 263 -4.93 -26.06 11.51
C LYS A 263 -5.47 -25.87 12.92
N SER A 264 -4.61 -25.47 13.84
CA SER A 264 -4.95 -25.20 15.22
C SER A 264 -5.77 -23.91 15.35
N GLY A 265 -6.67 -23.90 16.33
CA GLY A 265 -7.61 -22.80 16.56
C GLY A 265 -8.92 -22.92 15.77
N PHE A 266 -9.88 -22.06 16.10
CA PHE A 266 -11.15 -21.99 15.39
C PHE A 266 -10.97 -21.28 14.04
N LEU A 267 -11.70 -21.73 13.01
CA LEU A 267 -11.86 -20.96 11.79
C LEU A 267 -12.69 -19.72 12.11
N LEU A 268 -12.12 -18.54 11.86
CA LEU A 268 -12.83 -17.28 12.03
C LEU A 268 -13.83 -17.11 10.89
N LYS A 269 -15.01 -16.54 11.17
CA LYS A 269 -16.07 -16.35 10.17
C LYS A 269 -15.59 -15.56 8.97
N GLN A 270 -14.74 -14.55 9.21
CA GLN A 270 -14.15 -13.68 8.20
C GLN A 270 -13.29 -14.44 7.17
N GLU A 271 -12.83 -15.65 7.49
CA GLU A 271 -12.03 -16.47 6.56
C GLU A 271 -12.85 -16.97 5.37
N ASN A 272 -14.18 -17.04 5.50
CA ASN A 272 -15.10 -17.58 4.50
C ASN A 272 -15.69 -16.47 3.62
N ASP A 273 -14.84 -15.86 2.78
CA ASP A 273 -15.20 -14.72 1.92
C ASP A 273 -15.17 -15.03 0.41
N LEU A 274 -14.81 -16.25 0.01
CA LEU A 274 -14.47 -16.55 -1.38
C LEU A 274 -15.64 -16.38 -2.35
N GLU A 275 -16.86 -16.74 -1.93
CA GLU A 275 -18.06 -16.58 -2.75
C GLU A 275 -18.40 -15.10 -2.97
N GLU A 276 -18.44 -14.31 -1.89
CA GLU A 276 -18.66 -12.87 -1.92
C GLU A 276 -17.58 -12.16 -2.77
N LEU A 277 -16.31 -12.52 -2.57
CA LEU A 277 -15.20 -11.99 -3.36
C LEU A 277 -15.33 -12.34 -4.85
N THR A 278 -15.81 -13.55 -5.17
CA THR A 278 -16.05 -13.94 -6.57
C THR A 278 -17.12 -13.04 -7.22
N GLN A 279 -18.17 -12.70 -6.47
CA GLN A 279 -19.19 -11.76 -6.93
C GLN A 279 -18.62 -10.34 -7.11
N ASP A 280 -17.80 -9.88 -6.17
CA ASP A 280 -17.11 -8.58 -6.25
C ASP A 280 -16.19 -8.50 -7.48
N VAL A 281 -15.45 -9.56 -7.81
CA VAL A 281 -14.62 -9.63 -9.03
C VAL A 281 -15.46 -9.51 -10.30
N VAL A 282 -16.59 -10.23 -10.36
CA VAL A 282 -17.53 -10.15 -11.50
C VAL A 282 -18.14 -8.75 -11.60
N TYR A 283 -18.52 -8.14 -10.48
CA TYR A 283 -19.04 -6.78 -10.43
C TYR A 283 -18.00 -5.78 -10.94
N PHE A 284 -16.78 -5.83 -10.42
CA PHE A 284 -15.70 -4.94 -10.85
C PHE A 284 -15.45 -5.06 -12.36
N SER A 285 -15.24 -6.29 -12.86
CA SER A 285 -14.95 -6.57 -14.27
C SER A 285 -16.00 -5.99 -15.23
N LYS A 286 -17.28 -5.97 -14.82
CA LYS A 286 -18.39 -5.42 -15.61
C LYS A 286 -18.51 -3.91 -15.56
N ASN A 287 -18.06 -3.26 -14.46
CA ASN A 287 -18.46 -1.88 -14.16
C ASN A 287 -17.30 -0.88 -14.10
N TYR A 288 -16.05 -1.30 -13.94
CA TYR A 288 -14.92 -0.37 -13.73
C TYR A 288 -14.76 0.63 -14.89
N GLN A 289 -15.03 0.21 -16.14
CA GLN A 289 -14.96 1.09 -17.31
C GLN A 289 -15.94 2.27 -17.22
N ASN A 290 -17.15 2.04 -16.69
CA ASN A 290 -18.13 3.12 -16.51
C ASN A 290 -17.63 4.18 -15.52
N LYS A 291 -16.91 3.76 -14.46
CA LYS A 291 -16.29 4.66 -13.48
C LYS A 291 -15.16 5.47 -14.12
N LEU A 292 -14.34 4.84 -14.98
CA LEU A 292 -13.31 5.54 -15.76
C LEU A 292 -13.92 6.60 -16.67
N ASP A 293 -14.97 6.25 -17.42
CA ASP A 293 -15.62 7.15 -18.38
C ASP A 293 -16.36 8.29 -17.68
N ALA A 294 -16.92 8.04 -16.50
CA ALA A 294 -17.48 9.09 -15.65
C ALA A 294 -16.41 10.11 -15.21
N TRP A 295 -15.25 9.65 -14.73
CA TRP A 295 -14.15 10.54 -14.34
C TRP A 295 -13.61 11.36 -15.52
N LYS A 296 -13.44 10.75 -16.70
CA LYS A 296 -13.03 11.47 -17.91
C LYS A 296 -14.02 12.57 -18.27
N ARG A 297 -15.32 12.28 -18.27
CA ARG A 297 -16.37 13.28 -18.54
C ARG A 297 -16.36 14.42 -17.52
N ASN A 298 -16.24 14.10 -16.23
CA ASN A 298 -16.20 15.12 -15.18
C ASN A 298 -15.00 16.08 -15.35
N LEU A 299 -13.81 15.55 -15.64
CA LEU A 299 -12.61 16.37 -15.85
C LEU A 299 -12.70 17.23 -17.12
N GLN A 300 -13.28 16.68 -18.18
CA GLN A 300 -13.57 17.43 -19.41
C GLN A 300 -14.56 18.57 -19.15
N GLU A 301 -15.64 18.31 -18.42
CA GLU A 301 -16.64 19.33 -18.06
C GLU A 301 -16.04 20.45 -17.21
N ILE A 302 -15.20 20.12 -16.23
CA ILE A 302 -14.46 21.11 -15.44
C ILE A 302 -13.65 22.02 -16.38
N THR A 303 -12.87 21.42 -17.29
CA THR A 303 -12.01 22.15 -18.22
C THR A 303 -12.81 23.01 -19.21
N GLN A 304 -13.89 22.47 -19.78
CA GLN A 304 -14.76 23.16 -20.74
C GLN A 304 -15.47 24.37 -20.12
N ASN A 305 -15.78 24.30 -18.82
CA ASN A 305 -16.35 25.42 -18.07
C ASN A 305 -15.31 26.46 -17.64
N GLY A 306 -14.07 26.37 -18.14
CA GLY A 306 -12.97 27.28 -17.77
C GLY A 306 -12.52 27.13 -16.31
N ARG A 307 -12.91 26.04 -15.64
CA ARG A 307 -12.54 25.76 -14.25
C ARG A 307 -11.24 24.96 -14.23
N ARG A 308 -10.42 25.19 -13.22
CA ARG A 308 -9.14 24.48 -13.03
C ARG A 308 -9.26 23.47 -11.89
N ALA A 309 -8.92 22.22 -12.17
CA ALA A 309 -8.76 21.17 -11.17
C ALA A 309 -7.29 21.01 -10.76
N ILE A 310 -7.09 20.49 -9.54
CA ILE A 310 -5.80 20.01 -9.06
C ILE A 310 -6.01 18.72 -8.25
N ILE A 311 -5.02 17.83 -8.24
CA ILE A 311 -5.03 16.65 -7.36
C ILE A 311 -4.35 17.00 -6.04
N TRP A 312 -4.89 16.49 -4.93
CA TRP A 312 -4.23 16.45 -3.63
C TRP A 312 -3.82 15.01 -3.29
N GLY A 313 -2.51 14.78 -3.26
CA GLY A 313 -1.86 13.51 -3.01
C GLY A 313 -1.08 13.00 -4.22
N SER A 314 0.25 13.08 -4.16
CA SER A 314 1.18 12.58 -5.19
C SER A 314 1.67 11.15 -4.94
N GLY A 315 0.99 10.42 -4.04
CA GLY A 315 1.26 9.00 -3.81
C GLY A 315 0.75 8.10 -4.94
N SER A 316 0.80 6.79 -4.70
CA SER A 316 0.46 5.77 -5.70
C SER A 316 -0.93 5.94 -6.30
N LYS A 317 -1.92 6.32 -5.49
CA LYS A 317 -3.28 6.60 -5.97
C LYS A 317 -3.34 7.73 -6.99
N GLY A 318 -2.56 8.80 -6.76
CA GLY A 318 -2.48 9.94 -7.68
C GLY A 318 -1.85 9.55 -9.01
N VAL A 319 -0.76 8.78 -8.98
CA VAL A 319 -0.13 8.26 -10.22
C VAL A 319 -1.12 7.37 -10.97
N ALA A 320 -1.73 6.39 -10.31
CA ALA A 320 -2.69 5.48 -10.93
C ALA A 320 -3.89 6.21 -11.55
N PHE A 321 -4.43 7.21 -10.84
CA PHE A 321 -5.54 8.03 -11.32
C PHE A 321 -5.16 8.77 -12.62
N LEU A 322 -4.02 9.47 -12.61
CA LEU A 322 -3.54 10.24 -13.76
C LEU A 322 -3.23 9.34 -14.96
N THR A 323 -2.48 8.24 -14.74
CA THR A 323 -2.01 7.37 -15.83
C THR A 323 -3.16 6.56 -16.44
N THR A 324 -4.07 6.05 -15.61
CA THR A 324 -5.17 5.20 -16.09
C THR A 324 -6.23 6.00 -16.84
N LEU A 325 -6.49 7.24 -16.43
CA LEU A 325 -7.37 8.14 -17.15
C LEU A 325 -6.67 8.78 -18.38
N ASN A 326 -5.35 8.63 -18.50
CA ASN A 326 -4.50 9.26 -19.51
C ASN A 326 -4.64 10.80 -19.51
N ILE A 327 -4.57 11.39 -18.31
CA ILE A 327 -4.69 12.84 -18.13
C ILE A 327 -3.48 13.54 -18.74
N GLN A 328 -3.74 14.58 -19.54
CA GLN A 328 -2.71 15.37 -20.19
C GLN A 328 -2.75 16.82 -19.68
N ASN A 329 -3.84 17.54 -19.97
CA ASN A 329 -3.95 18.99 -19.75
C ASN A 329 -5.03 19.35 -18.73
N GLU A 330 -5.90 18.40 -18.37
CA GLU A 330 -7.02 18.61 -17.44
C GLU A 330 -6.54 18.90 -16.01
N ILE A 331 -5.31 18.47 -15.68
CA ILE A 331 -4.68 18.63 -14.37
C ILE A 331 -3.20 18.99 -14.60
N GLU A 332 -2.85 20.24 -14.27
CA GLU A 332 -1.50 20.78 -14.50
C GLU A 332 -0.52 20.48 -13.35
N PHE A 333 -1.03 20.45 -12.11
CA PHE A 333 -0.23 20.31 -10.90
C PHE A 333 -0.79 19.24 -9.98
N VAL A 334 0.06 18.74 -9.08
CA VAL A 334 -0.35 17.87 -7.96
C VAL A 334 0.17 18.45 -6.66
N VAL A 335 -0.70 18.60 -5.67
CA VAL A 335 -0.34 19.04 -4.33
C VAL A 335 0.10 17.84 -3.51
N ASP A 336 1.19 17.98 -2.76
CA ASP A 336 1.56 17.02 -1.72
C ASP A 336 2.05 17.74 -0.47
N ILE A 337 1.74 17.17 0.70
CA ILE A 337 2.17 17.72 1.99
C ILE A 337 3.60 17.30 2.34
N ASN A 338 4.13 16.24 1.71
CA ASN A 338 5.50 15.78 1.92
C ASN A 338 6.49 16.74 1.22
N PRO A 339 7.32 17.49 1.97
CA PRO A 339 8.25 18.46 1.40
C PRO A 339 9.33 17.82 0.52
N TYR A 340 9.66 16.54 0.73
CA TYR A 340 10.65 15.84 -0.10
C TYR A 340 10.17 15.60 -1.53
N LYS A 341 8.86 15.69 -1.78
CA LYS A 341 8.27 15.54 -3.12
C LYS A 341 8.14 16.87 -3.87
N HIS A 342 8.28 18.00 -3.20
CA HIS A 342 8.09 19.32 -3.84
C HIS A 342 9.14 19.57 -4.91
N GLY A 343 8.69 20.02 -6.09
CA GLY A 343 9.54 20.26 -7.24
C GLY A 343 9.81 19.01 -8.10
N MET A 344 9.43 17.83 -7.63
CA MET A 344 9.49 16.58 -8.40
C MET A 344 8.29 16.45 -9.34
N TYR A 345 8.25 15.36 -10.12
CA TYR A 345 7.27 15.16 -11.18
C TYR A 345 6.54 13.80 -11.06
N MET A 346 5.27 13.77 -11.43
CA MET A 346 4.45 12.55 -11.43
C MET A 346 4.92 11.58 -12.51
N ALA A 347 5.28 10.35 -12.12
CA ALA A 347 5.71 9.32 -13.06
C ALA A 347 4.63 9.05 -14.13
N GLY A 348 5.03 9.04 -15.39
CA GLY A 348 4.18 8.71 -16.54
C GLY A 348 3.30 9.83 -17.08
N THR A 349 3.03 10.90 -16.33
CA THR A 349 2.17 12.01 -16.79
C THR A 349 2.78 13.39 -16.60
N GLY A 350 3.87 13.51 -15.83
CA GLY A 350 4.74 14.68 -15.84
C GLY A 350 4.19 15.91 -15.11
N GLN A 351 3.07 15.82 -14.39
CA GLN A 351 2.61 16.95 -13.56
C GLN A 351 3.64 17.26 -12.49
N LYS A 352 3.87 18.55 -12.25
CA LYS A 352 4.79 19.00 -11.20
C LYS A 352 4.12 18.88 -9.84
N ILE A 353 4.85 18.34 -8.87
CA ILE A 353 4.43 18.24 -7.48
C ILE A 353 4.78 19.55 -6.77
N VAL A 354 3.78 20.17 -6.16
CA VAL A 354 3.86 21.50 -5.52
C VAL A 354 3.42 21.43 -4.05
N SER A 355 3.85 22.42 -3.27
CA SER A 355 3.42 22.55 -1.89
C SER A 355 1.97 23.07 -1.78
N PRO A 356 1.27 22.84 -0.66
CA PRO A 356 -0.05 23.41 -0.42
C PRO A 356 -0.09 24.93 -0.57
N ASP A 357 0.95 25.64 -0.12
CA ASP A 357 1.03 27.11 -0.19
C ASP A 357 0.95 27.65 -1.63
N PHE A 358 1.37 26.86 -2.62
CA PHE A 358 1.24 27.23 -4.03
C PHE A 358 -0.21 27.53 -4.45
N LEU A 359 -1.19 26.94 -3.75
CA LEU A 359 -2.61 27.14 -4.04
C LEU A 359 -3.07 28.59 -3.85
N GLN A 360 -2.41 29.38 -2.99
CA GLN A 360 -2.74 30.80 -2.82
C GLN A 360 -2.47 31.61 -4.09
N LYS A 361 -1.46 31.19 -4.87
CA LYS A 361 -1.12 31.77 -6.18
C LYS A 361 -1.93 31.13 -7.30
N TYR A 362 -2.02 29.80 -7.33
CA TYR A 362 -2.66 29.08 -8.42
C TYR A 362 -4.19 29.25 -8.42
N LYS A 363 -4.83 29.25 -7.25
CA LYS A 363 -6.28 29.41 -7.03
C LYS A 363 -7.13 28.47 -7.93
N PRO A 364 -7.03 27.14 -7.74
CA PRO A 364 -7.86 26.20 -8.48
C PRO A 364 -9.33 26.34 -8.07
N ASN A 365 -10.23 25.91 -8.94
CA ASN A 365 -11.67 25.89 -8.65
C ASN A 365 -12.09 24.57 -7.99
N VAL A 366 -11.34 23.49 -8.21
CA VAL A 366 -11.62 22.14 -7.70
C VAL A 366 -10.33 21.52 -7.17
N VAL A 367 -10.39 20.91 -5.99
CA VAL A 367 -9.35 20.03 -5.45
C VAL A 367 -9.92 18.61 -5.39
N ILE A 368 -9.24 17.68 -6.05
CA ILE A 368 -9.58 16.25 -6.08
C ILE A 368 -8.70 15.54 -5.06
N VAL A 369 -9.30 15.11 -3.95
CA VAL A 369 -8.60 14.40 -2.87
C VAL A 369 -8.53 12.91 -3.18
N MET A 370 -7.32 12.37 -3.29
CA MET A 370 -7.09 10.97 -3.72
C MET A 370 -7.46 9.92 -2.68
N ASN A 371 -7.79 10.32 -1.45
CA ASN A 371 -8.28 9.41 -0.43
C ASN A 371 -9.27 10.15 0.49
N PRO A 372 -10.54 9.70 0.57
CA PRO A 372 -11.57 10.39 1.36
C PRO A 372 -11.24 10.50 2.85
N ILE A 373 -10.38 9.63 3.40
CA ILE A 373 -9.92 9.72 4.80
C ILE A 373 -9.26 11.07 5.09
N TYR A 374 -8.55 11.65 4.12
CA TYR A 374 -7.86 12.93 4.29
C TYR A 374 -8.75 14.14 3.97
N LEU A 375 -10.03 13.95 3.61
CA LEU A 375 -10.88 15.06 3.17
C LEU A 375 -10.99 16.17 4.21
N GLU A 376 -11.11 15.82 5.49
CA GLU A 376 -11.20 16.80 6.57
C GLU A 376 -9.86 17.50 6.84
N GLU A 377 -8.74 16.76 6.82
CA GLU A 377 -7.39 17.33 6.93
C GLU A 377 -7.13 18.35 5.81
N VAL A 378 -7.46 17.99 4.57
CA VAL A 378 -7.33 18.87 3.40
C VAL A 378 -8.21 20.10 3.54
N ARG A 379 -9.47 19.94 3.96
CA ARG A 379 -10.40 21.06 4.17
C ARG A 379 -9.86 22.04 5.21
N GLN A 380 -9.33 21.54 6.33
CA GLN A 380 -8.74 22.37 7.38
C GLN A 380 -7.53 23.14 6.87
N GLU A 381 -6.66 22.49 6.08
CA GLU A 381 -5.49 23.13 5.50
C GLU A 381 -5.87 24.24 4.50
N LEU A 382 -6.87 24.00 3.65
CA LEU A 382 -7.41 25.02 2.75
C LEU A 382 -8.01 26.22 3.50
N ASN A 383 -8.79 25.95 4.55
CA ASN A 383 -9.37 27.00 5.41
C ASN A 383 -8.28 27.83 6.11
N ARG A 384 -7.20 27.19 6.58
CA ARG A 384 -6.04 27.86 7.19
C ARG A 384 -5.36 28.84 6.23
N MET A 385 -5.35 28.51 4.94
CA MET A 385 -4.85 29.38 3.87
C MET A 385 -5.88 30.43 3.39
N GLY A 386 -7.09 30.47 3.95
CA GLY A 386 -8.16 31.37 3.53
C GLY A 386 -8.72 31.06 2.13
N LEU A 387 -8.64 29.80 1.70
CA LEU A 387 -9.10 29.36 0.38
C LEU A 387 -10.42 28.61 0.47
N THR A 388 -11.44 29.12 -0.22
CA THR A 388 -12.72 28.42 -0.41
C THR A 388 -12.73 27.76 -1.78
N ILE A 389 -12.44 26.46 -1.83
CA ILE A 389 -12.32 25.68 -3.07
C ILE A 389 -13.30 24.49 -3.01
N GLU A 390 -13.89 24.11 -4.15
CA GLU A 390 -14.71 22.88 -4.21
C GLU A 390 -13.83 21.65 -3.97
N LEU A 391 -14.23 20.81 -3.02
CA LEU A 391 -13.56 19.55 -2.72
C LEU A 391 -14.38 18.38 -3.27
N ILE A 392 -13.75 17.55 -4.09
CA ILE A 392 -14.29 16.26 -4.52
C ILE A 392 -13.31 15.15 -4.13
N THR A 393 -13.82 13.94 -3.91
CA THR A 393 -13.01 12.76 -3.63
C THR A 393 -13.20 11.72 -4.72
N VAL A 394 -12.22 10.83 -4.89
CA VAL A 394 -12.29 9.68 -5.80
C VAL A 394 -13.44 8.71 -5.48
#